data_AF-A0A972UGN4-F1
#
_entry.id   AF-A0A972UGN4-F1
#
_cell.length_a   1.000
_cell.length_b   1.000
_cell.length_c   1.000
_cell.angle_alpha   90.00
_cell.angle_beta   90.00
_cell.angle_gamma   90.00
#
_symmetry.space_group_name_H-M   'P 1'
#
loop_
_entity.id
_entity.type
_entity.pdbx_description
1 polymer ?
#
loop_
_entity_poly.entity_id
_entity_poly.type
_entity_poly.pdbx_seq_one_letter_code
_entity_poly.pdbx_strand_id
1 'polypeptide(L)'
;ADIIFPDALPSEEDFRAFAKAVPGPKMANMTEFGRTPYFTASEFQDMGYDIVIWPATSMRIAAGAMTELYTHIRENGGAQALLGKMPTRAELYETIGYYDYEALDKGIAKTVVPEAPGE
;
A
#
# COMPACT_ATOMS: atom_id res chain seq x y z
N ALA A 1 -11.57 -3.44 23.63
CA ALA A 1 -10.77 -3.23 22.41
C ALA A 1 -11.74 -3.08 21.25
N ASP A 2 -11.48 -2.14 20.33
CA ASP A 2 -12.38 -1.84 19.22
C ASP A 2 -12.25 -2.84 18.05
N ILE A 3 -11.07 -3.45 17.91
CA ILE A 3 -10.78 -4.49 16.91
C ILE A 3 -9.98 -5.59 17.62
N ILE A 4 -10.29 -6.84 17.30
CA ILE A 4 -9.54 -8.02 17.77
C ILE A 4 -8.74 -8.61 16.62
N PHE A 5 -7.45 -8.87 16.87
CA PHE A 5 -6.55 -9.50 15.92
C PHE A 5 -6.08 -10.85 16.48
N PRO A 6 -6.69 -11.99 16.07
CA PRO A 6 -6.18 -13.31 16.38
C PRO A 6 -4.95 -13.64 15.53
N ASP A 7 -3.82 -13.87 16.18
CA ASP A 7 -2.58 -14.22 15.49
C ASP A 7 -2.50 -15.71 15.13
N ALA A 8 -1.90 -16.01 13.99
CA ALA A 8 -1.48 -17.33 13.54
C ALA A 8 -2.53 -18.47 13.54
N LEU A 9 -3.80 -18.18 13.23
CA LEU A 9 -4.82 -19.22 13.02
C LEU A 9 -4.45 -20.09 11.79
N PRO A 10 -4.39 -21.42 11.92
CA PRO A 10 -3.81 -22.28 10.89
C PRO A 10 -4.80 -22.73 9.80
N SER A 11 -6.10 -22.60 10.01
CA SER A 11 -7.11 -23.07 9.04
C SER A 11 -8.36 -22.19 8.99
N GLU A 12 -9.12 -22.31 7.90
CA GLU A 12 -10.43 -21.65 7.75
C GLU A 12 -11.39 -21.99 8.91
N GLU A 13 -11.37 -23.24 9.40
CA GLU A 13 -12.20 -23.67 10.52
C GLU A 13 -11.89 -22.86 11.78
N ASP A 14 -10.60 -22.60 12.04
CA ASP A 14 -10.17 -21.80 13.19
C ASP A 14 -10.61 -20.34 13.04
N PHE A 15 -10.51 -19.75 11.84
CA PHE A 15 -11.01 -18.40 11.57
C PHE A 15 -12.52 -18.31 11.86
N ARG A 16 -13.32 -19.26 11.34
CA ARG A 16 -14.77 -19.29 11.58
C ARG A 16 -15.12 -19.52 13.05
N ALA A 17 -14.41 -20.44 13.71
CA ALA A 17 -14.61 -20.74 15.13
C ALA A 17 -14.31 -19.52 16.01
N PHE A 18 -13.19 -18.84 15.76
CA PHE A 18 -12.84 -17.60 16.43
C PHE A 18 -13.89 -16.52 16.17
N ALA A 19 -14.30 -16.38 14.91
CA ALA A 19 -15.24 -15.34 14.52
C ALA A 19 -16.61 -15.48 15.20
N LYS A 20 -17.06 -16.73 15.38
CA LYS A 20 -18.30 -17.06 16.10
C LYS A 20 -18.18 -16.85 17.62
N ALA A 21 -17.01 -17.13 18.20
CA ALA A 21 -16.82 -17.09 19.66
C ALA A 21 -16.59 -15.68 20.21
N VAL A 22 -15.96 -14.81 19.43
CA VAL A 22 -15.54 -13.48 19.88
C VAL A 22 -16.44 -12.40 19.24
N PRO A 23 -17.14 -11.56 20.02
CA PRO A 23 -17.94 -10.47 19.47
C PRO A 23 -17.06 -9.27 19.01
N GLY A 24 -17.62 -8.43 18.14
CA GLY A 24 -16.99 -7.19 17.66
C GLY A 24 -16.08 -7.36 16.44
N PRO A 25 -15.54 -6.26 15.88
CA PRO A 25 -14.76 -6.30 14.64
C PRO A 25 -13.48 -7.11 14.74
N LYS A 26 -13.12 -7.83 13.67
CA LYS A 26 -11.91 -8.66 13.60
C LYS A 26 -11.01 -8.28 12.45
N MET A 27 -9.71 -8.41 12.68
CA MET A 27 -8.68 -8.24 11.68
C MET A 27 -7.95 -9.55 11.42
N ALA A 28 -7.77 -9.91 10.16
CA ALA A 28 -6.94 -11.01 9.71
C ALA A 28 -5.59 -10.50 9.18
N ASN A 29 -4.53 -11.28 9.39
CA ASN A 29 -3.20 -10.98 8.88
C ASN A 29 -2.82 -11.94 7.74
N MET A 30 -2.87 -11.44 6.51
CA MET A 30 -2.47 -12.18 5.31
C MET A 30 -1.00 -11.93 5.00
N THR A 31 -0.11 -12.52 5.80
CA THR A 31 1.33 -12.50 5.56
C THR A 31 1.78 -13.66 4.68
N GLU A 32 2.72 -13.41 3.78
CA GLU A 32 3.33 -14.46 2.96
C GLU A 32 4.25 -15.37 3.75
N PHE A 33 4.35 -16.63 3.30
CA PHE A 33 5.25 -17.65 3.84
C PHE A 33 4.99 -17.97 5.33
N GLY A 34 3.78 -17.71 5.80
CA GLY A 34 3.29 -18.08 7.13
C GLY A 34 2.67 -19.48 7.16
N ARG A 35 1.95 -19.77 8.25
CA ARG A 35 1.22 -21.04 8.43
C ARG A 35 -0.21 -20.99 7.90
N THR A 36 -0.76 -19.79 7.79
CA THR A 36 -2.13 -19.56 7.33
C THR A 36 -2.20 -19.74 5.81
N PRO A 37 -3.19 -20.49 5.28
CA PRO A 37 -3.46 -20.56 3.84
C PRO A 37 -3.76 -19.17 3.25
N TYR A 38 -3.53 -19.02 1.94
CA TYR A 38 -3.80 -17.76 1.26
C TYR A 38 -5.29 -17.58 0.99
N PHE A 39 -5.92 -16.64 1.69
CA PHE A 39 -7.31 -16.25 1.50
C PHE A 39 -7.41 -14.83 0.95
N THR A 40 -8.45 -14.61 0.16
CA THR A 40 -8.88 -13.31 -0.35
C THR A 40 -9.63 -12.52 0.72
N ALA A 41 -9.78 -11.22 0.52
CA ALA A 41 -10.62 -10.39 1.39
C ALA A 41 -12.07 -10.90 1.45
N SER A 42 -12.64 -11.34 0.33
CA SER A 42 -14.01 -11.89 0.26
C SER A 42 -14.15 -13.17 1.07
N GLU A 43 -13.18 -14.08 0.98
CA GLU A 43 -13.19 -15.30 1.81
C GLU A 43 -13.10 -14.96 3.31
N PHE A 44 -12.27 -13.98 3.69
CA PHE A 44 -12.25 -13.50 5.08
C PHE A 44 -13.57 -12.88 5.52
N GLN A 45 -14.22 -12.11 4.64
CA GLN A 45 -15.54 -11.56 4.90
C GLN A 45 -16.56 -12.69 5.13
N ASP A 46 -16.54 -13.73 4.30
CA ASP A 46 -17.39 -14.91 4.45
C ASP A 46 -17.10 -15.72 5.73
N MET A 47 -15.86 -15.63 6.26
CA MET A 47 -15.46 -16.19 7.54
C MET A 47 -15.86 -15.33 8.75
N GLY A 48 -16.31 -14.10 8.53
CA GLY A 48 -16.74 -13.16 9.59
C GLY A 48 -15.66 -12.19 10.06
N TYR A 49 -14.71 -11.83 9.19
CA TYR A 49 -13.69 -10.80 9.45
C TYR A 49 -14.01 -9.50 8.71
N ASP A 50 -13.69 -8.38 9.34
CA ASP A 50 -14.05 -7.05 8.85
C ASP A 50 -12.87 -6.36 8.15
N ILE A 51 -11.64 -6.75 8.51
CA ILE A 51 -10.41 -6.15 8.03
C ILE A 51 -9.41 -7.26 7.70
N VAL A 52 -8.67 -7.10 6.61
CA VAL A 52 -7.50 -7.92 6.30
C VAL A 52 -6.32 -7.00 5.98
N ILE A 53 -5.13 -7.35 6.49
CA ILE A 53 -3.89 -6.64 6.21
C ILE A 53 -2.91 -7.53 5.44
N TRP A 54 -2.11 -6.90 4.58
CA TRP A 54 -0.99 -7.46 3.84
C TRP A 54 0.30 -6.76 4.27
N PRO A 55 0.83 -7.13 5.45
CA PRO A 55 1.70 -6.24 6.21
C PRO A 55 3.05 -5.96 5.54
N ALA A 56 3.58 -6.93 4.79
CA ALA A 56 4.92 -6.86 4.22
C ALA A 56 4.95 -7.03 2.69
N THR A 57 3.80 -7.19 2.05
CA THR A 57 3.68 -7.57 0.65
C THR A 57 4.37 -6.57 -0.29
N SER A 58 4.09 -5.27 -0.10
CA SER A 58 4.71 -4.20 -0.90
C SER A 58 6.23 -4.18 -0.76
N MET A 59 6.74 -4.31 0.47
CA MET A 59 8.17 -4.36 0.75
C MET A 59 8.84 -5.58 0.10
N ARG A 60 8.20 -6.76 0.16
CA ARG A 60 8.72 -7.99 -0.45
C ARG A 60 8.78 -7.89 -1.97
N ILE A 61 7.73 -7.35 -2.60
CA ILE A 61 7.69 -7.09 -4.04
C ILE A 61 8.81 -6.11 -4.44
N ALA A 62 8.93 -4.99 -3.72
CA ALA A 62 9.97 -3.99 -3.97
C ALA A 62 11.38 -4.57 -3.83
N ALA A 63 11.63 -5.37 -2.80
CA ALA A 63 12.91 -6.04 -2.60
C ALA A 63 13.27 -6.96 -3.78
N GLY A 64 12.31 -7.74 -4.28
CA GLY A 64 12.51 -8.58 -5.47
C GLY A 64 12.85 -7.77 -6.72
N ALA A 65 12.12 -6.69 -6.98
CA ALA A 65 12.39 -5.79 -8.12
C ALA A 65 13.77 -5.12 -8.02
N MET A 66 14.18 -4.71 -6.81
CA MET A 66 15.52 -4.14 -6.57
C MET A 66 16.62 -5.19 -6.79
N THR A 67 16.42 -6.43 -6.34
CA THR A 67 17.39 -7.52 -6.59
C THR A 67 17.55 -7.76 -8.09
N GLU A 68 16.46 -7.80 -8.85
CA GLU A 68 16.51 -7.94 -10.31
C GLU A 68 17.28 -6.78 -10.96
N LEU A 69 16.94 -5.55 -10.60
CA LEU A 69 17.57 -4.32 -11.11
C LEU A 69 19.09 -4.35 -10.91
N TYR A 70 19.55 -4.57 -9.67
CA TYR A 70 20.98 -4.49 -9.36
C TYR A 70 21.77 -5.68 -9.91
N THR A 71 21.15 -6.87 -10.00
CA THR A 71 21.76 -8.02 -10.69
C THR A 71 21.97 -7.70 -12.16
N HIS A 72 20.94 -7.17 -12.83
CA HIS A 72 21.01 -6.83 -14.25
C HIS A 72 22.06 -5.74 -14.53
N ILE A 73 22.10 -4.67 -13.73
CA ILE A 73 23.09 -3.60 -13.88
C ILE A 73 24.51 -4.14 -13.73
N ARG A 74 24.75 -4.99 -12.71
CA ARG A 74 26.06 -5.61 -12.48
C ARG A 74 26.54 -6.42 -13.68
N GLU A 75 25.62 -7.17 -14.31
CA GLU A 75 25.95 -8.10 -15.40
C GLU A 75 26.04 -7.42 -16.77
N ASN A 76 25.28 -6.35 -17.00
CA ASN A 76 25.10 -5.75 -18.33
C ASN A 76 25.58 -4.30 -18.43
N GLY A 77 26.01 -3.70 -17.31
CA GLY A 77 26.52 -2.32 -17.28
C GLY A 77 25.44 -1.24 -17.41
N GLY A 78 24.16 -1.59 -17.32
CA GLY A 78 23.06 -0.64 -17.44
C GLY A 78 21.68 -1.24 -17.16
N ALA A 79 20.63 -0.41 -17.20
CA ALA A 79 19.25 -0.79 -16.88
C ALA A 79 18.29 -0.75 -18.08
N GLN A 80 18.81 -0.58 -19.31
CA GLN A 80 18.02 -0.33 -20.52
C GLN A 80 16.99 -1.43 -20.79
N ALA A 81 17.32 -2.70 -20.52
CA ALA A 81 16.40 -3.82 -20.72
C ALA A 81 15.23 -3.84 -19.72
N LEU A 82 15.31 -3.07 -18.63
CA LEU A 82 14.30 -3.01 -17.57
C LEU A 82 13.40 -1.78 -17.67
N LEU A 83 13.57 -0.93 -18.68
CA LEU A 83 12.75 0.30 -18.84
C LEU A 83 11.25 0.02 -18.85
N GLY A 84 10.82 -1.11 -19.44
CA GLY A 84 9.40 -1.51 -19.46
C GLY A 84 8.82 -1.93 -18.11
N LYS A 85 9.64 -2.00 -17.05
CA LYS A 85 9.21 -2.30 -15.66
C LYS A 85 9.15 -1.06 -14.78
N MET A 86 9.57 0.10 -15.29
CA MET A 86 9.62 1.34 -14.54
C MET A 86 8.39 2.19 -14.82
N PRO A 87 7.81 2.87 -13.82
CA PRO A 87 6.86 3.94 -14.11
C PRO A 87 7.57 5.02 -14.92
N THR A 88 6.89 5.52 -15.95
CA THR A 88 7.33 6.67 -16.74
C THR A 88 7.33 7.93 -15.89
N ARG A 89 7.98 8.98 -16.38
CA ARG A 89 7.95 10.30 -15.72
C ARG A 89 6.53 10.85 -15.60
N ALA A 90 5.70 10.65 -16.62
CA ALA A 90 4.32 11.12 -16.62
C ALA A 90 3.49 10.41 -15.53
N GLU A 91 3.57 9.08 -15.45
CA GLU A 91 2.90 8.30 -14.40
C GLU A 91 3.40 8.69 -13.00
N LEU A 92 4.71 8.95 -12.85
CA LEU A 92 5.26 9.43 -11.58
C LEU A 92 4.71 10.81 -11.21
N TYR A 93 4.61 11.74 -12.17
CA TYR A 93 4.06 13.08 -11.95
C TYR A 93 2.59 13.04 -11.54
N GLU A 94 1.80 12.20 -12.19
CA GLU A 94 0.40 11.96 -11.82
C GLU A 94 0.32 11.37 -10.41
N THR A 95 1.13 10.35 -10.10
CA THR A 95 1.14 9.67 -8.79
C THR A 95 1.42 10.63 -7.63
N ILE A 96 2.37 11.56 -7.80
CA ILE A 96 2.76 12.52 -6.75
C ILE A 96 1.94 13.82 -6.79
N GLY A 97 0.93 13.91 -7.66
CA GLY A 97 0.09 15.12 -7.81
C GLY A 97 0.88 16.35 -8.27
N TYR A 98 1.90 16.16 -9.10
CA TYR A 98 2.85 17.23 -9.48
C TYR A 98 2.14 18.51 -9.98
N TYR A 99 1.12 18.35 -10.82
CA TYR A 99 0.40 19.48 -11.42
C TYR A 99 -0.52 20.22 -10.43
N ASP A 100 -0.95 19.58 -9.34
CA ASP A 100 -1.73 20.24 -8.30
C ASP A 100 -0.87 21.28 -7.58
N TYR A 101 0.41 20.97 -7.36
CA TYR A 101 1.39 21.92 -6.81
C TYR A 101 1.68 23.07 -7.78
N GLU A 102 1.80 22.82 -9.08
CA GLU A 102 1.94 23.90 -10.07
C GLU A 102 0.71 24.82 -10.11
N ALA A 103 -0.49 24.26 -9.98
CA ALA A 103 -1.73 25.04 -9.93
C ALA A 103 -1.80 25.88 -8.65
N LEU A 104 -1.43 25.30 -7.51
CA LEU A 104 -1.36 25.99 -6.22
C LEU A 104 -0.39 27.18 -6.29
N ASP A 105 0.82 26.97 -6.82
CA ASP A 105 1.83 28.02 -6.95
C ASP A 105 1.34 29.19 -7.81
N LYS A 106 0.76 28.90 -8.99
CA LYS A 106 0.15 29.90 -9.87
C LYS A 106 -0.98 30.68 -9.19
N GLY A 107 -1.71 30.05 -8.26
CA GLY A 107 -2.77 30.68 -7.48
C GLY A 107 -2.28 31.64 -6.41
N ILE A 108 -1.07 31.42 -5.87
CA ILE A 108 -0.52 32.18 -4.72
C ILE A 108 0.51 33.22 -5.15
N ALA A 109 1.26 33.00 -6.23
CA ALA A 109 2.40 33.83 -6.62
C ALA A 109 2.08 35.31 -6.94
N LYS A 110 0.80 35.73 -6.92
CA LYS A 110 0.42 37.13 -7.06
C LYS A 110 0.61 37.88 -5.74
N THR A 111 1.42 38.93 -5.76
CA THR A 111 1.60 39.86 -4.63
C THR A 111 0.25 40.48 -4.22
N VAL A 112 -0.12 40.33 -2.95
CA VAL A 112 -1.25 41.07 -2.37
C VAL A 112 -0.72 42.42 -1.90
N VAL A 113 -1.24 43.51 -2.47
CA VAL A 113 -0.95 44.87 -1.97
C VAL A 113 -1.78 45.05 -0.69
N PRO A 114 -1.18 45.43 0.46
CA PRO A 114 -1.95 45.71 1.66
C PRO A 114 -2.95 46.84 1.39
N GLU A 115 -4.19 46.71 1.86
CA GLU A 115 -5.10 47.86 1.91
C GLU A 115 -4.52 48.89 2.88
N ALA A 116 -4.50 50.16 2.46
CA ALA A 116 -4.04 51.25 3.30
C ALA A 116 -4.97 51.37 4.51
N PRO A 117 -4.44 51.49 5.74
CA PRO A 117 -5.31 51.70 6.89
C PRO A 117 -5.94 53.10 6.81
N GLY A 118 -7.25 53.17 6.59
CA GLY A 118 -8.10 54.33 6.89
C GLY A 118 -8.52 55.23 5.72
N GLU A 119 -9.33 54.71 4.79
CA GLU A 119 -10.36 55.52 4.08
C GLU A 119 -11.74 55.23 4.66
#